data_AF-A0A0L0EMU6-F1
#
_entry.id   AF-A0A0L0EMU6-F1
#
_cell.length_a   1.000
_cell.length_b   1.000
_cell.length_c   1.000
_cell.angle_alpha   90.00
_cell.angle_beta   90.00
_cell.angle_gamma   90.00
#
_symmetry.space_group_name_H-M   'P 1'
#
loop_
_entity.id
_entity.type
_entity.pdbx_description
1 polymer ?
#
loop_
_entity_poly.entity_id
_entity_poly.type
_entity_poly.pdbx_seq_one_letter_code
_entity_poly.pdbx_strand_id
1 'polypeptide(L)'
;IENFDPNSLNTFQRFVAKGAGVVAPDGQTPLDWRLSFIFHHDTARAHLNTILDWAPERLVMAHGLIIEKDAVAFLKRAFEWLE
;
A
#
# COMPACT_ATOMS: atom_id res chain seq x y z
N ILE A 1 1.19 -0.04 -4.17
CA ILE A 1 1.31 0.52 -2.81
C ILE A 1 2.41 1.57 -2.84
N GLU A 2 2.20 2.67 -2.12
CA GLU A 2 3.21 3.69 -1.88
C GLU A 2 3.40 3.86 -0.36
N ASN A 3 4.64 4.10 0.09
CA ASN A 3 4.96 4.18 1.51
C ASN A 3 5.93 5.35 1.81
N PHE A 4 5.59 6.55 1.35
CA PHE A 4 6.49 7.71 1.37
C PHE A 4 6.95 8.06 2.78
N ASP A 5 8.25 8.31 2.93
CA ASP A 5 8.81 8.85 4.18
C ASP A 5 8.17 10.23 4.44
N PRO A 6 7.46 10.44 5.57
CA PRO A 6 6.89 11.74 5.88
C PRO A 6 7.94 12.86 5.90
N ASN A 7 9.19 12.57 6.25
CA ASN A 7 10.27 13.56 6.36
C ASN A 7 10.80 14.04 5.01
N SER A 8 10.52 13.34 3.92
CA SER A 8 10.86 13.80 2.56
C SER A 8 9.81 14.76 1.98
N LEU A 9 8.66 14.92 2.64
CA LEU A 9 7.54 15.74 2.19
C LEU A 9 7.45 17.06 2.97
N ASN A 10 7.13 18.15 2.27
CA ASN A 10 6.74 19.39 2.93
C ASN A 10 5.36 19.26 3.61
N THR A 11 4.99 20.23 4.45
CA THR A 11 3.75 20.15 5.24
C THR A 11 2.49 19.98 4.40
N PHE A 12 2.38 20.68 3.27
CA PHE A 12 1.24 20.58 2.37
C PHE A 12 1.19 19.21 1.67
N GLN A 13 2.33 18.77 1.11
CA GLN A 13 2.46 17.46 0.49
C GLN A 13 2.14 16.34 1.47
N ARG A 14 2.62 16.43 2.71
CA ARG A 14 2.36 15.45 3.77
C ARG A 14 0.87 15.36 4.08
N PHE A 15 0.14 16.48 4.11
CA PHE A 15 -1.30 16.47 4.33
C PHE A 15 -2.04 15.77 3.18
N VAL A 16 -1.73 16.14 1.93
CA VAL A 16 -2.33 15.52 0.74
C VAL A 16 -2.02 14.03 0.65
N ALA A 17 -0.74 13.66 0.83
CA ALA A 17 -0.27 12.28 0.80
C ALA A 17 -0.91 11.44 1.92
N LYS A 18 -1.07 12.00 3.12
CA LYS A 18 -1.78 11.34 4.22
C LYS A 18 -3.25 11.13 3.88
N GLY A 19 -3.90 12.11 3.24
CA GLY A 19 -5.28 11.99 2.75
C GLY A 19 -5.44 10.90 1.67
N ALA A 20 -4.44 10.72 0.81
CA ALA A 20 -4.38 9.62 -0.15
C ALA A 20 -4.01 8.26 0.48
N GLY A 21 -3.49 8.27 1.72
CA GLY A 21 -3.07 7.09 2.48
C GLY A 21 -1.67 6.56 2.15
N VAL A 22 -0.84 7.32 1.45
CA VAL A 22 0.41 6.81 0.84
C VAL A 22 1.66 7.04 1.70
N VAL A 23 1.48 7.44 2.97
CA VAL A 23 2.56 7.88 3.87
C VAL A 23 2.91 6.77 4.87
N ALA A 24 4.21 6.56 5.07
CA ALA A 24 4.73 5.62 6.05
C ALA A 24 4.36 5.99 7.50
N PRO A 25 4.22 4.98 8.39
CA PRO A 25 4.51 3.56 8.18
C PRO A 25 3.35 2.75 7.58
N ASP A 26 2.17 3.35 7.40
CA ASP A 26 0.94 2.66 6.99
C ASP A 26 0.53 3.01 5.56
N GLY A 27 1.52 3.14 4.67
CA GLY A 27 1.30 3.41 3.26
C GLY A 27 0.46 2.34 2.58
N GLN A 28 -0.48 2.74 1.74
CA GLN A 28 -1.43 1.83 1.08
C GLN A 28 -1.53 2.09 -0.43
N THR A 29 -2.42 1.36 -1.11
CA THR A 29 -2.76 1.69 -2.50
C THR A 29 -3.47 3.05 -2.54
N PRO A 30 -2.95 4.04 -3.29
CA PRO A 30 -3.54 5.37 -3.42
C PRO A 30 -5.02 5.31 -3.77
N LEU A 31 -5.83 6.22 -3.20
CA LEU A 31 -7.29 6.19 -3.36
C LEU A 31 -7.73 6.20 -4.84
N ASP A 32 -7.09 7.05 -5.67
CA ASP A 32 -7.34 7.14 -7.10
C ASP A 32 -7.00 5.82 -7.83
N TRP A 33 -5.93 5.13 -7.43
CA TRP A 33 -5.58 3.83 -8.01
C TRP A 33 -6.60 2.75 -7.67
N ARG A 34 -7.21 2.79 -6.48
CA ARG A 34 -8.29 1.85 -6.12
C ARG A 34 -9.44 1.94 -7.12
N LEU A 35 -9.75 3.14 -7.61
CA LEU A 35 -10.83 3.38 -8.57
C LEU A 35 -10.58 2.67 -9.90
N SER A 36 -9.32 2.51 -10.32
CA SER A 36 -8.94 1.77 -11.52
C SER A 36 -9.36 0.29 -11.48
N PHE A 37 -9.57 -0.28 -10.29
CA PHE A 37 -9.90 -1.68 -10.08
C PHE A 37 -11.38 -1.92 -9.73
N ILE A 38 -12.26 -0.91 -9.73
CA ILE A 38 -13.68 -1.09 -9.35
C ILE A 38 -14.35 -2.21 -10.17
N PHE A 39 -14.09 -2.27 -11.48
CA PHE A 39 -14.65 -3.30 -12.37
C PHE A 39 -13.84 -4.61 -12.41
N HIS A 40 -12.71 -4.65 -11.71
CA HIS A 40 -11.79 -5.80 -11.67
C HIS A 40 -11.42 -6.17 -10.22
N HIS A 41 -12.34 -5.90 -9.28
CA HIS A 41 -12.11 -6.03 -7.85
C HIS A 41 -11.76 -7.49 -7.48
N ASP A 42 -12.55 -8.45 -7.96
CA ASP A 42 -12.32 -9.88 -7.71
C ASP A 42 -10.99 -10.36 -8.32
N THR A 43 -10.62 -9.87 -9.50
CA THR A 43 -9.34 -10.18 -10.13
C THR A 43 -8.18 -9.64 -9.28
N ALA A 44 -8.28 -8.41 -8.79
CA ALA A 44 -7.27 -7.81 -7.93
C ALA A 44 -7.16 -8.57 -6.59
N ARG A 45 -8.29 -8.96 -5.98
CA ARG A 45 -8.35 -9.80 -4.77
C ARG A 45 -7.66 -11.16 -5.00
N ALA A 46 -7.91 -11.83 -6.13
CA ALA A 46 -7.26 -13.11 -6.45
C ALA A 46 -5.73 -12.98 -6.57
N HIS A 47 -5.23 -11.89 -7.17
CA HIS A 47 -3.80 -11.61 -7.22
C HIS A 47 -3.22 -11.26 -5.85
N LEU A 48 -3.95 -10.53 -5.01
CA LEU A 48 -3.54 -10.30 -3.62
C LEU A 48 -3.36 -11.62 -2.87
N ASN A 49 -4.32 -12.54 -2.96
CA ASN A 49 -4.23 -13.85 -2.32
C ASN A 49 -2.99 -14.62 -2.76
N THR A 50 -2.68 -14.61 -4.06
CA THR A 50 -1.46 -15.21 -4.60
C THR A 50 -0.20 -14.61 -3.95
N ILE A 51 -0.14 -13.28 -3.78
CA ILE A 51 1.00 -12.60 -3.15
C ILE A 51 1.09 -12.94 -1.66
N LEU A 52 -0.05 -13.03 -0.96
CA LEU A 52 -0.08 -13.39 0.47
C LEU A 52 0.39 -14.83 0.69
N ASP A 53 0.06 -15.75 -0.23
CA ASP A 53 0.48 -17.16 -0.18
C ASP A 53 2.00 -17.33 -0.35
N TRP A 54 2.70 -16.37 -0.94
CA TRP A 54 4.17 -16.36 -0.97
C TRP A 54 4.80 -16.15 0.42
N ALA A 55 4.00 -15.74 1.41
CA ALA A 55 4.42 -15.46 2.78
C ALA A 55 5.69 -14.59 2.87
N PRO A 56 5.73 -13.39 2.23
CA PRO A 56 6.91 -12.55 2.24
C PRO A 56 7.26 -12.09 3.66
N GLU A 57 8.55 -12.14 4.00
CA GLU A 57 9.08 -11.57 5.24
C GLU A 57 9.31 -10.06 5.14
N ARG A 58 9.66 -9.59 3.92
CA ARG A 58 10.09 -8.22 3.62
C ARG A 58 9.46 -7.73 2.32
N LEU A 59 9.20 -6.43 2.24
CA LEU A 59 8.66 -5.79 1.03
C LEU A 59 9.59 -4.66 0.58
N VAL A 60 10.27 -4.87 -0.55
CA VAL A 60 11.08 -3.83 -1.21
C VAL A 60 10.15 -2.93 -2.01
N MET A 61 10.16 -1.63 -1.68
CA MET A 61 9.25 -0.65 -2.24
C MET A 61 9.92 0.15 -3.34
N ALA A 62 9.24 0.32 -4.49
CA ALA A 62 9.67 1.27 -5.51
C ALA A 62 9.55 2.73 -5.02
N HIS A 63 8.53 2.99 -4.21
CA HIS A 63 8.21 4.31 -3.68
C HIS A 63 8.09 4.28 -2.16
N GLY A 64 9.07 4.89 -1.49
CA GLY A 64 9.07 5.10 -0.04
C GLY A 64 9.89 4.08 0.75
N LEU A 65 9.57 3.95 2.04
CA LEU A 65 10.31 3.12 2.98
C LEU A 65 10.01 1.63 2.78
N ILE A 66 11.05 0.80 2.87
CA ILE A 66 10.97 -0.67 2.83
C ILE A 66 10.27 -1.19 4.08
N ILE A 67 9.51 -2.28 3.95
CA ILE A 67 8.95 -3.01 5.09
C ILE A 67 9.90 -4.15 5.46
N GLU A 68 10.57 -4.03 6.60
CA GLU A 68 11.59 -4.98 7.02
C GLU A 68 11.04 -6.20 7.77
N LYS A 69 9.82 -6.11 8.33
CA LYS A 69 9.17 -7.17 9.11
C LYS A 69 7.66 -7.12 8.91
N ASP A 70 6.99 -8.23 9.17
CA ASP A 70 5.53 -8.34 9.12
C ASP A 70 4.91 -7.93 7.77
N ALA A 71 5.61 -8.21 6.66
CA ALA A 71 5.19 -7.78 5.33
C ALA A 71 3.80 -8.32 4.94
N VAL A 72 3.43 -9.54 5.34
CA VAL A 72 2.07 -10.07 5.15
C VAL A 72 1.02 -9.21 5.86
N ALA A 73 1.27 -8.80 7.11
CA ALA A 73 0.34 -7.96 7.85
C ALA A 73 0.21 -6.56 7.23
N PHE A 74 1.34 -6.01 6.74
CA PHE A 74 1.34 -4.75 5.99
C PHE A 74 0.53 -4.86 4.69
N LEU A 75 0.74 -5.91 3.89
CA LEU A 75 0.01 -6.13 2.64
C LEU A 75 -1.49 -6.25 2.87
N LYS A 76 -1.93 -7.00 3.89
CA LYS A 76 -3.35 -7.11 4.26
C LYS A 76 -3.98 -5.76 4.57
N ARG A 77 -3.32 -4.89 5.35
CA ARG A 77 -3.82 -3.54 5.63
C ARG A 77 -3.81 -2.66 4.38
N ALA A 78 -2.71 -2.65 3.63
CA ALA A 78 -2.54 -1.80 2.44
C ALA A 78 -3.56 -2.12 1.33
N PHE A 79 -4.09 -3.35 1.31
CA PHE A 79 -5.10 -3.84 0.39
C PHE A 79 -6.45 -4.17 1.04
N GLU A 80 -6.75 -3.71 2.25
CA GLU A 80 -8.02 -4.00 2.96
C GLU A 80 -9.27 -3.63 2.14
N TRP A 81 -9.16 -2.67 1.22
CA TRP A 81 -10.24 -2.30 0.29
C TRP A 81 -10.59 -3.38 -0.75
N LEU A 82 -9.77 -4.44 -0.87
CA LEU A 82 -10.03 -5.63 -1.68
C LEU A 82 -10.72 -6.74 -0.89
N GLU A 83 -10.91 -6.62 0.43
CA GLU A 83 -11.65 -7.60 1.24
C GLU A 83 -13.16 -7.38 1.15
#